data_AF-A0A264W7P0-F1
#
_entry.id   AF-A0A264W7P0-F1
#
_cell.length_a   1.000
_cell.length_b   1.000
_cell.length_c   1.000
_cell.angle_alpha   90.00
_cell.angle_beta   90.00
_cell.angle_gamma   90.00
#
_symmetry.space_group_name_H-M   'P 1'
#
loop_
_entity.id
_entity.type
_entity.pdbx_description
1 polymer ?
#
loop_
_entity_poly.entity_id
_entity_poly.type
_entity_poly.pdbx_seq_one_letter_code
_entity_poly.pdbx_strand_id
1 'polypeptide(L)' 'KSNIPYPNTWELPGGGREGDESPFECAAREVYEELGIHLTEDCLLWAKVYPSMLFADKKSVFLVGKLAQEQFDQIVFGDE' A
#
# COMPACT_ATOMS: atom_id res chain seq x y z
N LYS A 1 20.41 -1.06 14.38
CA LYS A 1 19.57 -1.39 13.22
C LYS A 1 20.17 -2.60 12.52
N SER A 2 19.83 -3.80 12.97
CA SER A 2 20.38 -5.05 12.44
C SER A 2 19.28 -6.10 12.36
N ASN A 3 18.26 -5.83 11.53
CA ASN A 3 17.42 -6.84 10.87
C ASN A 3 16.44 -6.20 9.88
N ILE A 4 16.91 -5.34 8.96
CA ILE A 4 16.02 -4.84 7.89
C ILE A 4 16.04 -5.91 6.79
N PRO A 5 14.92 -6.60 6.50
CA PRO A 5 14.87 -7.54 5.38
C PRO A 5 15.15 -6.74 4.10
N TYR A 6 16.14 -7.17 3.32
CA TYR A 6 16.50 -6.58 2.02
C TYR A 6 16.95 -5.10 2.06
N PRO A 7 18.12 -4.81 2.65
CA PRO A 7 18.66 -3.44 2.62
C PRO A 7 18.92 -2.97 1.18
N ASN A 8 18.67 -1.68 0.91
CA ASN A 8 18.81 -1.04 -0.40
C ASN A 8 17.83 -1.53 -1.49
N THR A 9 16.70 -2.13 -1.12
CA THR A 9 15.59 -2.38 -2.05
C THR A 9 14.44 -1.39 -1.85
N TRP A 10 13.71 -1.09 -2.91
CA TRP A 10 12.46 -0.35 -2.82
C TRP A 10 11.37 -1.25 -2.26
N GLU A 11 10.68 -0.76 -1.24
CA GLU A 11 9.45 -1.34 -0.71
C GLU A 11 8.28 -0.44 -1.14
N LEU A 12 7.14 -1.08 -1.45
CA LEU A 12 5.92 -0.38 -1.82
C LEU A 12 4.94 -0.50 -0.65
N PRO A 13 4.18 0.56 -0.34
CA PRO A 13 3.24 0.51 0.75
C PRO A 13 2.12 -0.48 0.48
N GLY A 14 1.70 -1.18 1.52
CA GLY A 14 0.61 -2.15 1.45
C GLY A 14 0.80 -3.33 2.39
N GLY A 15 -0.30 -4.05 2.59
CA GLY A 15 -0.32 -5.16 3.52
C GLY A 15 -1.51 -6.08 3.34
N GLY A 16 -1.95 -6.67 4.44
CA GLY A 16 -3.01 -7.65 4.47
C GLY A 16 -4.38 -7.00 4.54
N ARG A 17 -5.33 -7.51 3.76
CA ARG A 17 -6.73 -7.11 3.89
C ARG A 17 -7.28 -7.54 5.26
N GLU A 18 -7.88 -6.61 5.99
CA GLU A 18 -8.50 -6.89 7.28
C GLU A 18 -10.02 -7.02 7.13
N GLY A 19 -10.62 -8.00 7.81
CA GLY A 19 -12.07 -8.21 7.80
C GLY A 19 -12.71 -8.31 6.41
N ASP A 20 -13.65 -7.41 6.14
CA ASP A 20 -14.45 -7.34 4.90
C ASP A 20 -14.11 -6.12 4.02
N GLU A 21 -12.96 -5.48 4.26
CA GLU A 21 -12.47 -4.35 3.45
C GLU A 21 -12.41 -4.71 1.97
N SER A 22 -12.72 -3.74 1.12
CA SER A 22 -12.42 -3.77 -0.31
C SER A 22 -10.90 -3.62 -0.55
N PRO A 23 -10.39 -4.00 -1.74
CA PRO A 23 -8.98 -3.82 -2.05
C PRO A 23 -8.50 -2.36 -1.94
N PHE A 24 -9.38 -1.40 -2.25
CA PHE A 24 -9.05 0.02 -2.13
C PHE A 24 -9.00 0.46 -0.67
N GLU A 25 -9.98 0.07 0.15
CA GLU A 25 -9.99 0.40 1.59
C GLU A 25 -8.74 -0.14 2.30
N CYS A 26 -8.36 -1.40 2.01
CA CYS A 26 -7.13 -1.97 2.53
C CYS A 26 -5.89 -1.17 2.11
N ALA A 27 -5.73 -0.86 0.82
CA ALA A 27 -4.59 -0.06 0.37
C ALA A 27 -4.58 1.37 0.94
N ALA A 28 -5.75 1.99 1.11
CA ALA A 28 -5.89 3.32 1.69
C ALA A 28 -5.52 3.33 3.17
N ARG A 29 -5.88 2.28 3.93
CA ARG A 29 -5.47 2.10 5.33
C ARG A 29 -3.96 1.95 5.45
N GLU A 30 -3.37 1.02 4.71
CA GLU A 30 -1.92 0.74 4.75
C GLU A 30 -1.10 1.99 4.36
N VAL A 31 -1.49 2.69 3.29
CA VAL A 31 -0.83 3.94 2.89
C VAL A 31 -0.96 5.04 3.95
N TYR A 32 -2.07 5.09 4.67
CA TYR A 32 -2.24 6.03 5.76
C TYR A 32 -1.38 5.65 6.98
N GLU A 33 -1.32 4.37 7.34
CA GLU A 33 -0.51 3.86 8.45
C GLU A 33 1.00 4.04 8.20
N GLU A 34 1.46 3.76 6.98
CA GLU A 34 2.87 3.83 6.62
C GLU A 34 3.35 5.23 6.24
N LEU A 35 2.51 6.04 5.56
CA LEU A 35 2.92 7.32 4.94
C LEU A 35 2.09 8.52 5.40
N GLY A 36 1.04 8.33 6.20
CA GLY A 36 0.16 9.41 6.66
C GLY A 36 -0.70 10.03 5.56
N ILE A 37 -0.77 9.41 4.37
CA ILE A 37 -1.51 9.95 3.22
C ILE A 37 -2.92 9.39 3.17
N HIS A 38 -3.91 10.27 3.08
CA HIS A 38 -5.27 9.89 2.73
C HIS A 38 -5.42 9.72 1.21
N LEU A 39 -5.75 8.51 0.78
CA LEU A 39 -6.12 8.21 -0.61
C LEU A 39 -7.63 8.38 -0.83
N THR A 40 -8.00 8.86 -2.02
CA THR A 40 -9.39 8.87 -2.52
C THR A 40 -9.48 8.03 -3.79
N GLU A 41 -10.65 7.48 -4.12
CA GLU A 41 -10.78 6.63 -5.31
C GLU A 41 -10.40 7.37 -6.60
N ASP A 42 -10.55 8.70 -6.64
CA ASP A 42 -10.17 9.55 -7.78
C ASP A 42 -8.66 9.51 -8.09
N CYS A 43 -7.82 9.13 -7.12
CA CYS A 43 -6.39 8.99 -7.33
C CYS A 43 -6.03 7.69 -8.06
N LEU A 44 -6.94 6.71 -8.10
CA LEU A 44 -6.68 5.38 -8.63
C LEU A 44 -6.67 5.39 -10.15
N LEU A 45 -5.50 5.14 -10.74
CA LEU A 45 -5.33 5.06 -12.19
C LEU A 45 -5.54 3.65 -12.71
N TRP A 46 -5.18 2.65 -11.91
CA TRP A 46 -5.17 1.26 -12.36
C TRP A 46 -5.19 0.29 -11.19
N ALA A 47 -5.86 -0.85 -11.40
CA ALA A 47 -5.88 -1.95 -10.45
C ALA A 47 -5.81 -3.29 -11.20
N LYS A 48 -5.10 -4.26 -10.64
CA LYS A 48 -5.11 -5.64 -11.14
C LYS A 48 -4.93 -6.66 -10.04
N VAL A 49 -5.63 -7.77 -10.23
CA VAL A 49 -5.56 -8.93 -9.34
C VAL A 49 -4.58 -9.95 -9.92
N TYR A 50 -3.69 -10.44 -9.07
CA TYR A 50 -2.70 -11.47 -9.36
C TYR A 50 -2.89 -12.65 -8.40
N PRO A 51 -2.52 -13.88 -8.80
CA PRO A 51 -2.28 -14.95 -7.84
C PRO A 51 -1.22 -14.50 -6.83
N SER A 52 -1.39 -14.82 -5.55
CA SER A 52 -0.40 -14.46 -4.54
C SER A 52 0.88 -15.27 -4.74
N MET A 53 2.03 -14.60 -4.64
CA MET A 53 3.35 -15.25 -4.71
C MET A 53 3.72 -15.99 -3.42
N LEU A 54 3.09 -15.64 -2.30
CA LEU A 54 3.41 -16.18 -0.97
C LEU A 54 2.42 -17.26 -0.52
N PHE A 55 1.16 -17.17 -0.96
CA PHE A 55 0.10 -18.08 -0.52
C PHE A 55 -0.69 -18.59 -1.72
N ALA A 56 -0.55 -19.88 -2.07
CA ALA A 56 -1.12 -20.47 -3.27
C ALA A 56 -2.63 -20.24 -3.45
N ASP A 57 -3.38 -20.19 -2.34
CA ASP A 57 -4.84 -20.04 -2.36
C ASP A 57 -5.32 -18.59 -2.20
N LYS A 58 -4.40 -17.62 -2.14
CA LYS A 58 -4.74 -16.20 -2.01
C LYS A 58 -4.49 -15.43 -3.29
N LYS A 59 -5.11 -14.26 -3.38
CA LYS A 59 -4.89 -13.27 -4.44
C LYS A 59 -4.22 -12.04 -3.86
N SER A 60 -3.39 -11.39 -4.65
CA SER A 60 -2.79 -10.09 -4.36
C SER A 60 -3.38 -9.06 -5.31
N VAL A 61 -3.68 -7.86 -4.82
CA VAL A 61 -4.18 -6.76 -5.64
C VAL A 61 -3.10 -5.69 -5.72
N PHE A 62 -2.72 -5.33 -6.94
CA PHE A 62 -1.77 -4.24 -7.18
C PHE A 62 -2.54 -3.02 -7.68
N LEU A 63 -2.40 -1.91 -6.97
CA LEU A 63 -3.09 -0.65 -7.24
C LEU A 63 -2.04 0.41 -7.60
N VAL A 64 -2.33 1.23 -8.59
CA VAL A 64 -1.49 2.35 -9.00
C VAL A 64 -2.32 3.61 -8.85
N GLY A 65 -1.95 4.43 -7.86
CA GLY A 65 -2.52 5.76 -7.64
C GLY A 65 -1.57 6.87 -8.09
N LYS A 66 -2.12 8.02 -8.44
CA LYS A 66 -1.36 9.25 -8.63
C LYS A 66 -1.62 10.20 -7.48
N LEU A 67 -0.55 10.57 -6.78
CA LEU A 67 -0.59 11.57 -5.73
C LEU A 67 -0.40 12.98 -6.30
N ALA A 68 -1.09 13.94 -5.71
CA ALA A 68 -0.81 15.35 -5.89
C ALA A 68 0.48 15.74 -5.15
N GLN A 69 1.13 16.82 -5.58
CA GLN A 69 2.35 17.30 -4.93
C GLN A 69 2.10 17.65 -3.46
N GLU A 70 0.94 18.23 -3.12
CA GLU A 70 0.63 18.56 -1.73
C GLU A 70 0.50 17.32 -0.83
N GLN A 71 0.07 16.17 -1.37
CA GLN A 71 0.01 14.91 -0.62
C GLN A 71 1.41 14.34 -0.38
N PHE A 72 2.30 14.48 -1.37
CA PHE A 72 3.70 14.08 -1.23
C PHE A 72 4.43 14.91 -0.16
N ASP A 73 4.17 16.22 -0.11
CA ASP A 73 4.78 17.11 0.86
C ASP A 73 4.31 16.86 2.31
N GLN A 74 3.23 16.09 2.47
CA GLN A 74 2.64 15.71 3.76
C GLN A 74 3.01 14.30 4.21
N ILE A 75 3.94 13.62 3.52
CA ILE A 75 4.40 12.29 3.92
C ILE A 75 4.98 12.34 5.34
N VAL A 76 4.39 11.52 6.22
CA VAL A 76 4.90 11.24 7.55
C VAL A 76 5.01 9.74 7.68
N PHE A 77 6.23 9.24 7.86
CA PHE A 77 6.45 7.81 8.05
C PHE A 77 5.87 7.34 9.38
N GLY A 78 5.13 6.23 9.36
CA GLY A 78 4.64 5.55 10.55
C GLY A 78 5.75 4.98 11.43
N ASP A 79 5.37 4.44 12.58
CA ASP A 79 6.28 3.87 13.60
C ASP A 79 6.52 2.35 13.45
N GLU A 80 6.20 1.76 12.29
CA GLU A 80 6.39 0.32 12.03
C GLU A 80 7.87 -0.15 12.07
#